data_AF-F3KLA0-F1
#
_entry.id   AF-F3KLA0-F1
#
_cell.length_a   1.000
_cell.length_b   1.000
_cell.length_c   1.000
_cell.angle_alpha   90.00
_cell.angle_beta   90.00
_cell.angle_gamma   90.00
#
_symmetry.space_group_name_H-M   'P 1'
#
loop_
_entity.id
_entity.type
_entity.pdbx_description
1 polymer ?
#
loop_
_entity_poly.entity_id
_entity_poly.type
_entity_poly.pdbx_seq_one_letter_code
_entity_poly.pdbx_strand_id
1 'polypeptide(L)'
;MNTPRSVIVKTMVTTKDVESVFEFLINVKNWESGGALKNVQKTSDDFWLCDSPFGQAKIKLRSNEKFGILDHDFFVDGGKWTVSCRVTPNESGSTVSWLFIRPESMTQEQFEEQLKNFDTEIIGWKKSLEL
;
A
#
# COMPACT_ATOMS: atom_id res chain seq x y z
N MET A 1 -2.42 24.93 16.79
CA MET A 1 -1.96 23.56 17.14
C MET A 1 -2.38 22.66 16.00
N ASN A 2 -1.49 21.82 15.48
CA ASN A 2 -1.88 20.85 14.45
C ASN A 2 -2.67 19.74 15.11
N THR A 3 -3.95 19.65 14.80
CA THR A 3 -4.85 18.61 15.31
C THR A 3 -4.55 17.28 14.59
N PRO A 4 -4.62 16.13 15.27
CA PRO A 4 -4.58 14.83 14.59
C PRO A 4 -5.59 14.77 13.44
N ARG A 5 -5.18 14.22 12.30
CA ARG A 5 -6.01 14.07 11.10
C ARG A 5 -6.75 12.73 11.13
N SER A 6 -7.84 12.63 10.38
CA SER A 6 -8.60 11.39 10.24
C SER A 6 -7.74 10.28 9.64
N VAL A 7 -8.06 9.04 10.03
CA VAL A 7 -7.32 7.84 9.66
C VAL A 7 -8.30 6.78 9.16
N ILE A 8 -7.90 6.06 8.13
CA ILE A 8 -8.57 4.83 7.67
C ILE A 8 -7.56 3.68 7.78
N VAL A 9 -7.99 2.57 8.37
CA VAL A 9 -7.20 1.34 8.44
C VAL A 9 -7.86 0.30 7.54
N LYS A 10 -7.07 -0.30 6.67
CA LYS A 10 -7.45 -1.44 5.83
C LYS A 10 -6.62 -2.64 6.21
N THR A 11 -7.18 -3.84 6.11
CA THR A 11 -6.50 -5.07 6.53
C THR A 11 -6.73 -6.20 5.54
N MET A 12 -5.69 -7.01 5.34
CA MET A 12 -5.74 -8.27 4.62
C MET A 12 -5.33 -9.40 5.57
N VAL A 13 -6.14 -10.44 5.67
CA VAL A 13 -5.78 -11.68 6.39
C VAL A 13 -5.56 -12.80 5.37
N THR A 14 -4.49 -13.57 5.55
CA THR A 14 -4.07 -14.63 4.62
C THR A 14 -3.51 -15.82 5.38
N THR A 15 -3.59 -17.00 4.77
CA THR A 15 -2.97 -18.23 5.29
C THR A 15 -1.47 -18.30 5.00
N LYS A 16 -0.92 -17.35 4.24
CA LYS A 16 0.53 -17.25 4.00
C LYS A 16 1.25 -16.63 5.19
N ASP A 17 2.45 -17.12 5.45
CA ASP A 17 3.32 -16.61 6.51
C ASP A 17 3.85 -15.21 6.18
N VAL A 18 4.47 -14.57 7.18
CA VAL A 18 4.99 -13.21 7.09
C VAL A 18 6.04 -13.07 5.99
N GLU A 19 6.92 -14.05 5.84
CA GLU A 19 8.01 -14.03 4.86
C GLU A 19 7.44 -14.02 3.44
N SER A 20 6.55 -14.95 3.12
CA SER A 20 5.88 -15.04 1.81
C SER A 20 5.14 -13.74 1.45
N VAL A 21 4.45 -13.15 2.43
CA VAL A 21 3.72 -11.90 2.22
C VAL A 21 4.68 -10.73 2.02
N PHE A 22 5.76 -10.67 2.78
CA PHE A 22 6.75 -9.61 2.70
C PHE A 22 7.49 -9.66 1.35
N GLU A 23 7.95 -10.84 0.94
CA GLU A 23 8.58 -11.07 -0.37
C GLU A 23 7.64 -10.71 -1.53
N PHE A 24 6.35 -11.03 -1.40
CA PHE A 24 5.37 -10.64 -2.41
C PHE A 24 5.19 -9.12 -2.49
N LEU A 25 5.00 -8.44 -1.36
CA LEU A 25 4.68 -7.01 -1.34
C LEU A 25 5.91 -6.10 -1.48
N ILE A 26 7.12 -6.54 -1.15
CA ILE A 26 8.34 -5.75 -1.36
C ILE A 26 8.65 -5.58 -2.86
N ASN A 27 8.19 -6.51 -3.69
CA ASN A 27 8.20 -6.34 -5.13
C ASN A 27 6.94 -5.57 -5.58
N VAL A 28 7.06 -4.24 -5.70
CA VAL A 28 5.94 -3.35 -6.07
C VAL A 28 5.33 -3.74 -7.43
N LYS A 29 6.06 -4.44 -8.31
CA LYS A 29 5.48 -4.99 -9.55
C LYS A 29 4.25 -5.87 -9.28
N ASN A 30 4.28 -6.65 -8.21
CA ASN A 30 3.16 -7.50 -7.82
C ASN A 30 1.91 -6.70 -7.46
N TRP A 31 2.04 -5.40 -7.16
CA TRP A 31 0.90 -4.57 -6.79
C TRP A 31 -0.07 -4.36 -7.97
N GLU A 32 0.39 -4.56 -9.21
CA GLU A 32 -0.47 -4.56 -10.40
C GLU A 32 -1.61 -5.60 -10.32
N SER A 33 -1.41 -6.67 -9.54
CA SER A 33 -2.43 -7.71 -9.36
C SER A 33 -3.63 -7.23 -8.55
N GLY A 34 -3.49 -6.14 -7.78
CA GLY A 34 -4.59 -5.42 -7.15
C GLY A 34 -5.46 -4.66 -8.15
N GLY A 35 -4.98 -4.46 -9.38
CA GLY A 35 -5.78 -3.97 -10.50
C GLY A 35 -5.79 -2.45 -10.65
N ALA A 36 -5.54 -1.66 -9.61
CA ALA A 36 -5.52 -0.19 -9.69
C ALA A 36 -4.25 0.35 -10.35
N LEU A 37 -3.07 -0.19 -10.00
CA LEU A 37 -1.80 0.22 -10.59
C LEU A 37 -1.51 -0.54 -11.88
N LYS A 38 -0.89 0.14 -12.85
CA LYS A 38 -0.46 -0.42 -14.14
C LYS A 38 0.95 0.07 -14.49
N ASN A 39 1.59 -0.65 -15.40
CA ASN A 39 2.91 -0.31 -15.95
C ASN A 39 3.95 -0.03 -14.85
N VAL A 40 3.89 -0.78 -13.74
CA VAL A 40 4.80 -0.65 -12.62
C VAL A 40 6.21 -1.02 -13.08
N GLN A 41 7.17 -0.12 -12.87
CA GLN A 41 8.56 -0.27 -13.28
C GLN A 41 9.49 0.28 -12.21
N LYS A 42 10.54 -0.49 -11.86
CA LYS A 42 11.57 -0.02 -10.93
C LYS A 42 12.51 0.95 -11.66
N THR A 43 12.85 2.05 -11.00
CA THR A 43 13.82 3.04 -11.50
C THR A 43 15.21 2.78 -10.91
N SER A 44 16.23 3.49 -11.41
CA SER A 44 17.61 3.39 -10.90
C SER A 44 17.84 4.08 -9.55
N ASP A 45 16.92 4.93 -9.09
CA ASP A 45 16.99 5.72 -7.85
C ASP A 45 16.12 5.15 -6.70
N ASP A 46 15.87 3.84 -6.72
CA ASP A 46 15.05 3.10 -5.74
C ASP A 46 13.58 3.57 -5.63
N PHE A 47 13.06 4.19 -6.68
CA PHE A 47 11.63 4.43 -6.84
C PHE A 47 11.00 3.36 -7.74
N TRP A 48 9.68 3.34 -7.73
CA TRP A 48 8.87 2.65 -8.72
C TRP A 48 7.97 3.67 -9.40
N LEU A 49 7.91 3.64 -10.73
CA LEU A 49 6.96 4.42 -11.53
C LEU A 49 5.76 3.55 -11.87
N CYS A 50 4.57 4.13 -11.86
CA CYS A 50 3.35 3.44 -12.27
C CYS A 50 2.27 4.40 -12.74
N ASP A 51 1.35 3.88 -13.55
CA ASP A 51 0.09 4.54 -13.82
C ASP A 51 -0.89 4.20 -12.71
N SER A 52 -1.53 5.21 -12.14
CA SER A 52 -2.54 5.08 -11.09
C SER A 52 -3.86 5.71 -11.54
N PRO A 53 -4.98 5.45 -10.83
CA PRO A 53 -6.25 6.14 -11.09
C PRO A 53 -6.16 7.67 -10.99
N PHE A 54 -5.11 8.20 -10.35
CA PHE A 54 -4.89 9.63 -10.13
C PHE A 54 -3.78 10.21 -11.03
N GLY A 55 -3.36 9.47 -12.06
CA GLY A 55 -2.29 9.86 -12.97
C GLY A 55 -0.97 9.13 -12.70
N GLN A 56 0.12 9.61 -13.32
CA GLN A 56 1.44 9.01 -13.15
C GLN A 56 1.93 9.21 -11.72
N ALA A 57 2.31 8.12 -11.07
CA ALA A 57 2.75 8.12 -9.69
C ALA A 57 4.19 7.57 -9.54
N LYS A 58 4.84 7.98 -8.46
CA LYS A 58 6.10 7.41 -7.97
C LYS A 58 5.86 6.79 -6.60
N ILE A 59 6.45 5.64 -6.36
CA ILE A 59 6.38 4.93 -5.07
C ILE A 59 7.79 4.77 -4.53
N LYS A 60 7.98 5.11 -3.25
CA LYS A 60 9.22 4.81 -2.52
C LYS A 60 8.90 3.93 -1.32
N LEU A 61 9.48 2.73 -1.29
CA LEU A 61 9.40 1.84 -0.15
C LEU A 61 10.35 2.31 0.97
N ARG A 62 9.90 2.14 2.21
CA ARG A 62 10.67 2.36 3.45
C ARG A 62 10.49 1.13 4.33
N SER A 63 10.90 -0.01 3.78
CA SER A 63 10.65 -1.31 4.36
C SER A 63 11.67 -1.71 5.42
N ASN A 64 11.26 -2.60 6.32
CA ASN A 64 12.14 -3.29 7.24
C ASN A 64 11.57 -4.69 7.54
N GLU A 65 12.19 -5.70 6.95
CA GLU A 65 11.74 -7.09 7.00
C GLU A 65 11.71 -7.64 8.43
N LYS A 66 12.75 -7.35 9.22
CA LYS A 66 12.84 -7.78 10.63
C LYS A 66 11.65 -7.34 11.48
N PHE A 67 11.03 -6.20 11.14
CA PHE A 67 9.87 -5.67 11.87
C PHE A 67 8.55 -5.79 11.09
N GLY A 68 8.58 -6.41 9.90
CA GLY A 68 7.43 -6.54 9.00
C GLY A 68 6.95 -5.20 8.42
N ILE A 69 7.79 -4.17 8.37
CA ILE A 69 7.43 -2.83 7.91
C ILE A 69 7.49 -2.77 6.37
N LEU A 70 6.42 -2.32 5.75
CA LEU A 70 6.27 -2.08 4.30
C LEU A 70 5.77 -0.65 4.01
N ASP A 71 6.07 0.28 4.92
CA ASP A 71 5.74 1.69 4.77
C ASP A 71 6.18 2.21 3.40
N HIS A 72 5.37 3.08 2.81
CA HIS A 72 5.68 3.64 1.52
C HIS A 72 5.15 5.06 1.38
N ASP A 73 5.84 5.82 0.53
CA ASP A 73 5.40 7.13 0.09
C ASP A 73 4.88 7.01 -1.34
N PHE A 74 3.65 7.48 -1.55
CA PHE A 74 3.02 7.60 -2.86
C PHE A 74 3.05 9.07 -3.30
N PHE A 75 3.71 9.36 -4.41
CA PHE A 75 3.84 10.71 -4.97
C PHE A 75 3.01 10.79 -6.24
N VAL A 76 2.02 11.69 -6.27
CA VAL A 76 1.12 11.89 -7.40
C VAL A 76 0.62 13.32 -7.42
N ASP A 77 0.50 13.91 -8.61
CA ASP A 77 0.00 15.28 -8.83
C ASP A 77 0.65 16.34 -7.92
N GLY A 78 1.98 16.26 -7.75
CA GLY A 78 2.74 17.15 -6.87
C GLY A 78 2.54 16.93 -5.36
N GLY A 79 1.61 16.06 -4.97
CA GLY A 79 1.35 15.64 -3.59
C GLY A 79 2.18 14.43 -3.17
N LYS A 80 2.19 14.21 -1.84
CA LYS A 80 2.77 13.01 -1.21
C LYS A 80 1.79 12.45 -0.20
N TRP A 81 1.61 11.13 -0.26
CA TRP A 81 0.89 10.37 0.74
C TRP A 81 1.79 9.32 1.39
N THR A 82 2.06 9.49 2.68
CA THR A 82 2.73 8.49 3.49
C THR A 82 1.72 7.48 4.03
N VAL A 83 1.91 6.21 3.68
CA VAL A 83 1.11 5.08 4.15
C VAL A 83 1.97 4.25 5.10
N SER A 84 1.47 4.02 6.32
CA SER A 84 2.10 3.04 7.20
C SER A 84 1.56 1.66 6.84
N CYS A 85 2.43 0.70 6.57
CA CYS A 85 2.03 -0.64 6.18
C CYS A 85 2.86 -1.66 6.95
N ARG A 86 2.19 -2.67 7.50
CA ARG A 86 2.84 -3.67 8.34
C ARG A 86 2.27 -5.06 8.12
N VAL A 87 3.16 -6.04 7.97
CA VAL A 87 2.85 -7.47 8.02
C VAL A 87 3.10 -7.97 9.44
N THR A 88 2.10 -8.62 10.03
CA THR A 88 2.15 -9.14 11.40
C THR A 88 1.80 -10.63 11.39
N PRO A 89 2.52 -11.50 12.13
CA PRO A 89 2.13 -12.89 12.30
C PRO A 89 0.70 -13.01 12.84
N ASN A 90 -0.06 -13.95 12.31
CA ASN A 90 -1.41 -14.26 12.78
C ASN A 90 -1.65 -15.77 12.69
N GLU A 91 -1.40 -16.47 13.81
CA GLU A 91 -1.44 -17.94 13.91
C GLU A 91 -0.66 -18.63 12.77
N SER A 92 -1.33 -19.47 11.98
CA SER A 92 -0.74 -20.19 10.85
C SER A 92 -0.52 -19.33 9.60
N GLY A 93 -0.91 -18.06 9.63
CA GLY A 93 -0.76 -17.12 8.53
C GLY A 93 -0.31 -15.75 9.02
N SER A 94 -0.86 -14.71 8.39
CA SER A 94 -0.46 -13.33 8.68
C SER A 94 -1.57 -12.32 8.39
N THR A 95 -1.38 -11.11 8.91
CA THR A 95 -2.24 -9.96 8.67
C THR A 95 -1.41 -8.78 8.18
N VAL A 96 -1.80 -8.21 7.05
CA VAL A 96 -1.26 -6.95 6.55
C VAL A 96 -2.22 -5.83 6.92
N SER A 97 -1.71 -4.77 7.53
CA SER A 97 -2.47 -3.56 7.84
C SER A 97 -1.91 -2.37 7.10
N TRP A 98 -2.77 -1.59 6.44
CA TRP A 98 -2.46 -0.28 5.88
C TRP A 98 -3.16 0.78 6.70
N LEU A 99 -2.41 1.74 7.22
CA LEU A 99 -2.91 2.90 7.93
C LEU A 99 -2.69 4.14 7.05
N PHE A 100 -3.79 4.71 6.59
CA PHE A 100 -3.84 5.91 5.78
C PHE A 100 -4.20 7.11 6.66
N ILE A 101 -3.32 8.09 6.73
CA ILE A 101 -3.59 9.38 7.39
C ILE A 101 -4.02 10.36 6.31
N ARG A 102 -5.17 11.02 6.47
CA ARG A 102 -5.67 12.00 5.50
C ARG A 102 -4.63 13.09 5.21
N PRO A 103 -4.20 13.32 3.96
CA PRO A 103 -3.39 14.47 3.57
C PRO A 103 -4.09 15.80 3.90
N GLU A 104 -3.32 16.84 4.25
CA GLU A 104 -3.91 18.16 4.60
C GLU A 104 -4.63 18.80 3.41
N SER A 105 -4.16 18.51 2.20
CA SER A 105 -4.72 19.00 0.94
C SER A 105 -6.06 18.36 0.55
N MET A 106 -6.53 17.33 1.26
CA MET A 106 -7.76 16.61 0.93
C MET A 106 -8.88 16.90 1.92
N THR A 107 -10.11 17.06 1.42
CA THR A 107 -11.30 17.02 2.28
C THR A 107 -11.53 15.60 2.82
N GLN A 108 -12.43 15.45 3.79
CA GLN A 108 -12.77 14.13 4.33
C GLN A 108 -13.40 13.23 3.25
N GLU A 109 -14.28 13.79 2.42
CA GLU A 109 -14.99 13.09 1.36
C GLU A 109 -14.03 12.64 0.25
N GLN A 110 -13.07 13.49 -0.14
CA GLN A 110 -12.04 13.12 -1.09
C GLN A 110 -11.17 11.97 -0.58
N PHE A 111 -10.80 12.01 0.71
CA PHE A 111 -10.01 10.96 1.34
C PHE A 111 -10.74 9.61 1.38
N GLU A 112 -12.03 9.61 1.73
CA GLU A 112 -12.86 8.40 1.74
C GLU A 112 -13.07 7.84 0.33
N GLU A 113 -13.39 8.69 -0.65
CA GLU A 113 -13.61 8.24 -2.03
C GLU A 113 -12.33 7.65 -2.64
N GLN A 114 -11.14 8.22 -2.34
CA GLN A 114 -9.87 7.66 -2.80
C GLN A 114 -9.60 6.24 -2.29
N LEU A 115 -10.07 5.88 -1.09
CA LEU A 115 -9.84 4.56 -0.49
C LEU A 115 -11.00 3.58 -0.67
N LYS A 116 -12.08 4.00 -1.32
CA LYS A 116 -13.30 3.20 -1.52
C LYS A 116 -13.03 1.89 -2.25
N ASN A 117 -12.13 1.90 -3.23
CA ASN A 117 -11.80 0.74 -4.05
C ASN A 117 -10.55 -0.02 -3.56
N PHE A 118 -9.92 0.41 -2.47
CA PHE A 118 -8.71 -0.23 -1.96
C PHE A 118 -8.96 -1.69 -1.52
N ASP A 119 -10.19 -2.01 -1.08
CA ASP A 119 -10.55 -3.39 -0.73
C ASP A 119 -10.53 -4.32 -1.96
N THR A 120 -10.81 -3.79 -3.16
CA THR A 120 -10.67 -4.55 -4.41
C THR A 120 -9.20 -4.87 -4.70
N GLU A 121 -8.30 -3.93 -4.42
CA GLU A 121 -6.85 -4.16 -4.56
C GLU A 121 -6.37 -5.25 -3.60
N ILE A 122 -6.82 -5.20 -2.34
CA ILE A 122 -6.53 -6.22 -1.33
C ILE A 122 -6.99 -7.61 -1.79
N ILE A 123 -8.19 -7.72 -2.36
CA ILE A 123 -8.69 -9.00 -2.90
C ILE A 123 -7.79 -9.51 -4.03
N GLY A 124 -7.34 -8.63 -4.92
CA GLY A 124 -6.42 -8.97 -6.02
C GLY A 124 -5.05 -9.45 -5.52
N TRP A 125 -4.45 -8.73 -4.56
CA TRP A 125 -3.18 -9.13 -3.94
C TRP A 125 -3.32 -10.45 -3.19
N LYS A 126 -4.36 -10.62 -2.36
CA LYS A 126 -4.62 -11.86 -1.64
C LYS A 126 -4.72 -13.05 -2.60
N LYS A 127 -5.51 -12.90 -3.66
CA LYS A 127 -5.67 -13.96 -4.67
C LYS A 127 -4.33 -14.33 -5.30
N SER A 128 -3.55 -13.35 -5.76
CA SER A 128 -2.25 -13.62 -6.39
C SER A 128 -1.23 -14.22 -5.45
N LEU A 129 -1.25 -13.82 -4.18
CA LEU A 129 -0.39 -14.35 -3.13
C LEU A 129 -0.74 -15.80 -2.77
N GLU A 130 -2.00 -16.19 -2.89
CA GLU A 130 -2.50 -17.52 -2.53
C GLU A 130 -2.52 -18.55 -3.67
N LEU A 131 -2.20 -18.13 -4.90
CA LEU A 131 -1.92 -19.05 -6.02
C LEU A 131 -0.66 -19.89 -5.75
#